data_AF-A0A3D5I2M9-F1
#
_entry.id   AF-A0A3D5I2M9-F1
#
_cell.length_a   1.000
_cell.length_b   1.000
_cell.length_c   1.000
_cell.angle_alpha   90.00
_cell.angle_beta   90.00
_cell.angle_gamma   90.00
#
_symmetry.space_group_name_H-M   'P 1'
#
loop_
_entity.id
_entity.type
_entity.pdbx_description
1 polymer ?
#
loop_
_entity_poly.entity_id
_entity_poly.type
_entity_poly.pdbx_seq_one_letter_code
_entity_poly.pdbx_strand_id
1 'polypeptide(L)'
;MNGPKNWLSDDSVFQQGLLRFQRVLAKVLAVAMVIVIIAATLQLLTVLAWEVAPAQFPFLVSELEMVLGQVLELLIAIEVLENITAYLKDHHIQVELVLATAITALARKIIVMPEPT
;
A
#
# COMPACT_ATOMS: atom_id res chain seq x y z
N MET A 1 -32.38 -44.99 -19.65
CA MET A 1 -31.39 -44.03 -20.19
C MET A 1 -31.17 -42.94 -19.16
N ASN A 2 -30.19 -43.09 -18.27
CA ASN A 2 -29.75 -42.02 -17.36
C ASN A 2 -28.23 -41.89 -17.55
N GLY A 3 -27.81 -40.83 -18.23
CA GLY A 3 -26.39 -40.51 -18.41
C GLY A 3 -25.75 -40.08 -17.08
N PRO A 4 -24.42 -40.16 -16.96
CA PRO A 4 -23.71 -39.89 -15.72
C PRO A 4 -23.92 -38.44 -15.24
N LYS A 5 -24.21 -38.30 -13.95
CA LYS A 5 -24.41 -37.03 -13.25
C LYS A 5 -23.09 -36.25 -13.22
N ASN A 6 -23.01 -35.16 -13.99
CA ASN A 6 -21.81 -34.32 -14.12
C ASN A 6 -21.49 -33.59 -12.80
N TRP A 7 -20.48 -34.10 -12.10
CA TRP A 7 -19.85 -33.57 -10.88
C TRP A 7 -18.99 -32.29 -11.12
N LEU A 8 -19.18 -31.61 -12.25
CA LEU A 8 -18.37 -30.48 -12.76
C LEU A 8 -18.96 -29.08 -12.41
N SER A 9 -20.00 -29.02 -11.58
CA SER A 9 -20.70 -27.76 -11.22
C SER A 9 -20.18 -27.11 -9.94
N ASP A 10 -19.46 -27.84 -9.08
CA ASP A 10 -19.00 -27.35 -7.77
C ASP A 10 -17.87 -26.32 -7.89
N ASP A 11 -16.94 -26.52 -8.82
CA ASP A 11 -15.78 -25.64 -9.02
C ASP A 11 -16.19 -24.21 -9.40
N SER A 12 -17.26 -24.06 -10.19
CA SER A 12 -17.73 -22.74 -10.64
C SER A 12 -18.37 -21.91 -9.52
N VAL A 13 -19.08 -22.58 -8.60
CA VAL A 13 -19.74 -21.92 -7.46
C VAL A 13 -18.71 -21.52 -6.42
N PHE A 14 -17.74 -22.40 -6.16
CA PHE A 14 -16.61 -22.12 -5.28
C PHE A 14 -15.78 -20.92 -5.77
N GLN A 15 -15.41 -20.91 -7.05
CA GLN A 15 -14.65 -19.80 -7.64
C GLN A 15 -15.41 -18.46 -7.56
N GLN A 16 -16.72 -18.46 -7.83
CA GLN A 16 -17.54 -17.24 -7.68
C GLN A 16 -17.61 -16.75 -6.24
N GLY A 17 -17.67 -17.65 -5.26
CA GLY A 17 -17.60 -17.31 -3.83
C GLY A 17 -16.27 -16.64 -3.47
N LEU A 18 -15.16 -17.21 -3.94
CA LEU A 18 -13.82 -16.67 -3.71
C LEU A 18 -13.64 -15.28 -4.31
N LEU A 19 -14.08 -15.08 -5.57
CA LEU A 19 -14.00 -13.79 -6.25
C LEU A 19 -14.82 -12.70 -5.54
N ARG A 20 -16.01 -13.05 -5.01
CA ARG A 20 -16.81 -12.13 -4.19
C ARG A 20 -16.09 -11.77 -2.90
N PHE A 21 -15.54 -12.75 -2.19
CA PHE A 21 -14.78 -12.52 -0.97
C PHE A 21 -13.58 -11.61 -1.21
N GLN A 22 -12.76 -11.91 -2.23
CA GLN A 22 -11.61 -11.09 -2.61
C GLN A 22 -12.01 -9.64 -2.91
N ARG A 23 -13.12 -9.44 -3.63
CA ARG A 23 -13.62 -8.09 -3.96
C ARG A 23 -14.08 -7.32 -2.72
N VAL A 24 -14.74 -7.98 -1.78
CA VAL A 24 -15.15 -7.35 -0.51
C VAL A 24 -13.92 -6.99 0.31
N LEU A 25 -12.97 -7.91 0.44
CA LEU A 25 -11.72 -7.68 1.14
C LEU A 25 -10.94 -6.50 0.54
N ALA A 26 -10.78 -6.47 -0.79
CA ALA A 26 -10.09 -5.38 -1.48
C ALA A 26 -10.75 -4.01 -1.23
N LYS A 27 -12.08 -3.94 -1.20
CA LYS A 27 -12.79 -2.68 -0.85
C LYS A 27 -12.53 -2.24 0.59
N VAL A 28 -12.54 -3.18 1.54
CA VAL A 28 -12.22 -2.89 2.94
C VAL A 28 -10.79 -2.38 3.07
N LEU A 29 -9.83 -3.04 2.39
CA LEU A 29 -8.43 -2.62 2.37
C LEU A 29 -8.25 -1.24 1.73
N ALA A 30 -8.95 -0.94 0.63
CA ALA A 30 -8.88 0.38 0.00
C ALA A 30 -9.33 1.50 0.95
N VAL A 31 -10.45 1.31 1.65
CA VAL A 31 -10.95 2.28 2.63
C VAL A 31 -9.98 2.44 3.80
N ALA A 32 -9.43 1.33 4.31
CA ALA A 32 -8.41 1.37 5.36
C ALA A 32 -7.17 2.15 4.92
N MET A 33 -6.70 1.94 3.68
CA MET A 33 -5.55 2.67 3.14
C MET A 33 -5.81 4.17 3.01
N VAL A 34 -7.00 4.58 2.59
CA VAL A 34 -7.37 6.01 2.56
C VAL A 34 -7.28 6.63 3.95
N ILE A 35 -7.76 5.93 4.99
CA ILE A 35 -7.67 6.42 6.38
C ILE A 35 -6.20 6.55 6.81
N VAL A 36 -5.36 5.56 6.51
CA VAL A 36 -3.92 5.58 6.84
C VAL A 36 -3.22 6.73 6.14
N ILE A 37 -3.49 6.95 4.85
CA ILE A 37 -2.90 8.06 4.07
C ILE A 37 -3.28 9.41 4.69
N ILE A 38 -4.55 9.61 5.04
CA ILE A 38 -5.01 10.85 5.69
C ILE A 38 -4.28 11.07 7.02
N ALA A 39 -4.23 10.04 7.88
CA ALA A 39 -3.57 10.13 9.18
C ALA A 39 -2.07 10.42 9.05
N ALA A 40 -1.38 9.72 8.16
CA ALA A 40 0.05 9.92 7.90
C ALA A 40 0.33 11.32 7.32
N THR A 41 -0.52 11.81 6.43
CA THR A 41 -0.42 13.17 5.88
C THR A 41 -0.57 14.22 6.98
N LEU A 42 -1.57 14.08 7.86
CA LEU A 42 -1.76 15.00 8.98
C LEU A 42 -0.55 14.98 9.92
N GLN A 43 -0.02 13.80 10.24
CA GLN A 43 1.19 13.66 11.05
C GLN A 43 2.37 14.41 10.41
N LEU A 44 2.64 14.19 9.13
CA LEU A 44 3.72 14.88 8.40
C LEU A 44 3.54 16.40 8.43
N LEU A 45 2.32 16.90 8.20
CA LEU A 45 2.04 18.34 8.27
C LEU A 45 2.30 18.92 9.66
N THR A 46 1.98 18.18 10.72
CA THR A 46 2.29 18.64 12.09
C THR A 46 3.79 18.72 12.33
N VAL A 47 4.56 17.71 11.93
CA VAL A 47 6.03 17.69 12.05
C VAL A 47 6.65 18.89 11.34
N LEU A 48 6.26 19.11 10.07
CA LEU A 48 6.73 20.26 9.29
C LEU A 48 6.36 21.60 9.93
N ALA A 49 5.15 21.73 10.49
CA ALA A 49 4.73 22.96 11.16
C ALA A 49 5.56 23.27 12.42
N TRP A 50 5.97 22.24 13.16
CA TRP A 50 6.83 22.39 14.34
C TRP A 50 8.27 22.74 13.97
N GLU A 51 8.82 22.15 12.91
CA GLU A 51 10.19 22.39 12.45
C GLU A 51 10.42 23.80 11.88
N VAL A 52 9.39 24.41 11.26
CA VAL A 52 9.49 25.77 10.69
C VAL A 52 9.33 26.87 11.76
N ALA A 53 9.02 26.51 13.01
CA ALA A 53 8.83 27.48 14.09
C ALA A 53 10.18 28.16 14.49
N PRO A 54 10.23 29.50 14.70
CA PRO A 54 11.48 30.28 14.73
C PRO A 54 12.49 29.94 15.84
N ALA A 55 12.13 29.09 16.81
CA ALA A 55 12.91 28.86 18.03
C ALA A 55 13.79 27.60 17.97
N GLN A 56 13.67 26.75 16.94
CA GLN A 56 14.27 25.42 16.91
C GLN A 56 14.93 25.13 15.55
N PHE A 57 16.04 25.81 15.25
CA PHE A 57 16.97 25.35 14.21
C PHE A 57 18.20 24.63 14.81
N PRO A 58 18.08 23.39 15.33
CA PRO A 58 19.21 22.50 15.47
C PRO A 58 19.16 21.40 14.39
N PHE A 59 20.27 21.22 13.66
CA PHE A 59 20.62 20.04 12.84
C PHE A 59 19.66 19.62 11.70
N LEU A 60 19.72 20.37 10.59
CA LEU A 60 19.07 20.11 9.29
C LEU A 60 19.21 18.68 8.71
N VAL A 61 20.20 17.88 9.13
CA VAL A 61 20.45 16.56 8.52
C VAL A 61 19.62 15.45 9.16
N SER A 62 19.51 15.42 10.50
CA SER A 62 18.76 14.38 11.22
C SER A 62 17.26 14.51 11.02
N GLU A 63 16.74 15.75 11.00
CA GLU A 63 15.32 16.01 10.76
C GLU A 63 14.94 15.74 9.30
N LEU A 64 15.84 16.02 8.35
CA LEU A 64 15.61 15.74 6.93
C LEU A 64 15.47 14.24 6.66
N GLU A 65 16.30 13.39 7.27
CA GLU A 65 16.16 11.93 7.14
C GLU A 65 14.80 11.46 7.64
N MET A 66 14.34 11.97 8.78
CA MET A 66 13.04 11.64 9.35
C MET A 66 11.88 12.08 8.44
N VAL A 67 11.89 13.33 7.98
CA VAL A 67 10.86 13.87 7.07
C VAL A 67 10.84 13.11 5.75
N LEU A 68 12.01 12.82 5.15
CA LEU A 68 12.11 12.01 3.93
C LEU A 68 11.59 10.59 4.16
N GLY A 69 11.86 9.98 5.32
CA GLY A 69 11.31 8.69 5.71
C GLY A 69 9.78 8.70 5.74
N GLN A 70 9.18 9.71 6.37
CA GLN A 70 7.72 9.88 6.43
C GLN A 70 7.10 10.09 5.05
N VAL A 71 7.77 10.84 4.17
CA VAL A 71 7.35 11.03 2.77
C VAL A 71 7.39 9.71 2.00
N LEU A 72 8.48 8.93 2.13
CA LEU A 72 8.59 7.61 1.49
C LEU A 72 7.52 6.63 2.00
N GLU A 73 7.21 6.65 3.29
CA GLU A 73 6.10 5.86 3.86
C GLU A 73 4.75 6.25 3.25
N LEU A 74 4.51 7.55 3.05
CA LEU A 74 3.29 8.04 2.42
C LEU A 74 3.19 7.63 0.94
N LEU A 75 4.31 7.68 0.20
CA LEU A 75 4.37 7.23 -1.19
C LEU A 75 4.04 5.74 -1.31
N ILE A 76 4.61 4.89 -0.45
CA ILE A 76 4.30 3.45 -0.40
C ILE A 76 2.81 3.24 -0.11
N ALA A 77 2.23 4.01 0.81
CA ALA A 77 0.80 3.89 1.12
C ALA A 77 -0.08 4.23 -0.10
N ILE A 78 0.29 5.25 -0.86
CA ILE A 78 -0.39 5.62 -2.11
C ILE A 78 -0.24 4.52 -3.17
N GLU A 79 0.97 4.01 -3.39
CA GLU A 79 1.24 2.91 -4.33
C GLU A 79 0.41 1.66 -4.00
N VAL A 80 0.30 1.31 -2.72
CA VAL A 80 -0.52 0.18 -2.26
C VAL A 80 -2.01 0.43 -2.54
N LEU A 81 -2.50 1.65 -2.31
CA LEU A 81 -3.89 2.02 -2.64
C LEU A 81 -4.16 1.94 -4.14
N GLU A 82 -3.22 2.41 -4.97
CA GLU A 82 -3.31 2.29 -6.43
C GLU A 82 -3.35 0.82 -6.85
N ASN A 83 -2.53 -0.04 -6.27
CA ASN A 83 -2.50 -1.47 -6.59
C ASN A 83 -3.83 -2.16 -6.24
N ILE A 84 -4.41 -1.84 -5.08
CA ILE A 84 -5.74 -2.33 -4.68
C ILE A 84 -6.83 -1.81 -5.63
N THR A 85 -6.75 -0.54 -6.02
CA THR A 85 -7.73 0.10 -6.90
C THR A 85 -7.67 -0.47 -8.32
N ALA A 86 -6.46 -0.70 -8.84
CA ALA A 86 -6.21 -1.37 -10.12
C ALA A 86 -6.83 -2.77 -10.14
N TYR A 87 -6.60 -3.56 -9.08
CA TYR A 87 -7.23 -4.88 -8.93
C TYR A 87 -8.77 -4.81 -8.94
N LEU A 88 -9.36 -3.81 -8.27
CA LEU A 88 -10.80 -3.61 -8.23
C LEU A 88 -11.41 -3.21 -9.59
N LYS A 89 -10.66 -2.45 -10.40
CA LYS A 89 -11.12 -1.87 -11.67
C LYS A 89 -11.09 -2.90 -12.80
N ASP A 90 -9.96 -3.55 -13.01
CA ASP A 90 -9.72 -4.36 -14.22
C ASP A 90 -9.75 -5.87 -13.94
N HIS A 91 -9.95 -6.31 -12.67
CA HIS A 91 -9.84 -7.70 -12.20
C HIS A 91 -8.52 -8.39 -12.57
N HIS A 92 -7.54 -7.62 -13.03
CA HIS A 92 -6.19 -8.04 -13.37
C HIS A 92 -5.20 -7.38 -12.43
N ILE A 93 -4.20 -8.15 -12.04
CA ILE A 93 -3.03 -7.62 -11.34
C ILE A 93 -2.20 -6.87 -12.39
N GLN A 94 -2.08 -5.55 -12.21
CA GLN A 94 -1.18 -4.74 -13.04
C GLN A 94 0.26 -5.00 -12.58
N VAL A 95 0.97 -5.83 -13.33
CA VAL A 95 2.31 -6.32 -12.93
C VAL A 95 3.30 -5.17 -12.83
N GLU A 96 3.16 -4.16 -13.68
CA GLU A 96 3.96 -2.94 -13.70
C GLU A 96 3.85 -2.18 -12.37
N LEU A 97 2.63 -2.06 -11.84
CA LEU A 97 2.36 -1.37 -10.58
C LEU A 97 2.88 -2.16 -9.37
N VAL A 98 2.67 -3.49 -9.37
CA VAL A 98 3.21 -4.37 -8.32
C VAL A 98 4.73 -4.32 -8.28
N LEU A 99 5.38 -4.33 -9.45
CA LEU A 99 6.83 -4.27 -9.56
C LEU A 99 7.38 -2.93 -9.08
N ALA A 100 6.71 -1.82 -9.42
CA ALA A 100 7.06 -0.50 -8.90
C ALA A 100 7.05 -0.48 -7.36
N THR A 101 5.96 -0.97 -6.74
CA THR A 101 5.86 -1.05 -5.28
C THR A 101 6.95 -1.95 -4.67
N ALA A 102 7.29 -3.06 -5.32
CA ALA A 102 8.36 -3.95 -4.86
C ALA A 102 9.73 -3.26 -4.88
N ILE A 103 10.01 -2.48 -5.92
CA ILE A 103 11.26 -1.70 -6.05
C ILE A 103 11.29 -0.57 -5.02
N THR A 104 10.20 0.18 -4.83
CA THR A 104 10.11 1.24 -3.79
C THR A 104 10.35 0.67 -2.39
N ALA A 105 9.74 -0.48 -2.07
CA ALA A 105 9.94 -1.16 -0.79
C ALA A 105 11.39 -1.63 -0.59
N LEU A 106 12.03 -2.13 -1.64
CA LEU A 106 13.44 -2.53 -1.61
C LEU A 106 14.35 -1.31 -1.41
N ALA A 107 14.13 -0.22 -2.16
CA ALA A 107 14.90 1.01 -2.05
C ALA A 107 14.83 1.57 -0.63
N ARG A 108 13.64 1.62 -0.02
CA ARG A 108 13.48 2.03 1.38
C ARG A 108 14.32 1.18 2.34
N LYS A 109 14.34 -0.15 2.14
CA LYS A 109 15.14 -1.06 2.99
C LYS A 109 16.64 -0.79 2.88
N ILE A 110 17.11 -0.39 1.69
CA ILE A 110 18.52 -0.04 1.44
C ILE A 110 18.86 1.30 2.09
N ILE A 111 17.99 2.32 1.98
CA ILE A 111 18.21 3.65 2.58
C ILE A 111 18.36 3.56 4.11
N VAL A 112 17.56 2.71 4.76
CA VAL A 112 17.56 2.56 6.23
C VAL A 112 18.66 1.59 6.72
N MET A 113 19.45 0.99 5.83
CA MET A 113 20.45 -0.01 6.23
C MET A 113 21.62 0.66 6.97
N PRO A 114 21.91 0.27 8.23
CA PRO A 114 23.11 0.73 8.92
C PRO A 114 24.37 0.13 8.28
N GLU A 115 25.47 0.89 8.25
CA GLU A 115 26.75 0.39 7.73
C GLU A 115 27.24 -0.82 8.54
N PRO A 116 27.80 -1.86 7.89
CA PRO A 116 28.36 -3.00 8.60
C PRO A 116 29.62 -2.55 9.36
N THR A 117 29.58 -2.67 10.69
CA THR A 117 30.72 -2.44 11.61
C THR A 117 31.77 -3.53 11.49
#